data_AF-A0A9X9WYD3-F1
#
_entry.id   AF-A0A9X9WYD3-F1
#
_cell.length_a   1.000
_cell.length_b   1.000
_cell.length_c   1.000
_cell.angle_alpha   90.00
_cell.angle_beta   90.00
_cell.angle_gamma   90.00
#
_symmetry.space_group_name_H-M   'P 1'
#
loop_
_entity.id
_entity.type
_entity.pdbx_description
1 polymer ?
#
loop_
_entity_poly.entity_id
_entity_poly.type
_entity_poly.pdbx_seq_one_letter_code
_entity_poly.pdbx_strand_id
1 'polypeptide(L)' 'WGGGLAWVAGPATAGGHAALVAAAALSGGTCTLFRAPEALRLAVAVLPEEPAPLAAIARRVKAALDPAGILNPGRMRAGF' A
#
# COMPACT_ATOMS: atom_id res chain seq x y z
N TRP A 1 14.30 6.43 -6.07
CA TRP A 1 13.28 7.45 -6.38
C TRP A 1 13.97 8.60 -7.09
N GLY A 2 13.79 8.74 -8.41
CA GLY A 2 14.53 9.69 -9.26
C GLY A 2 14.03 11.14 -9.20
N GLY A 3 13.70 11.65 -8.01
CA GLY A 3 13.26 13.05 -7.81
C GLY A 3 11.75 13.31 -7.74
N GLY A 4 10.90 12.35 -8.13
CA GLY A 4 9.42 12.51 -8.12
C GLY A 4 8.70 12.13 -6.82
N LEU A 5 9.43 11.92 -5.71
CA LEU A 5 8.82 11.57 -4.42
C LEU A 5 8.43 12.83 -3.64
N ALA A 6 7.18 12.91 -3.21
CA ALA A 6 6.73 13.88 -2.22
C ALA A 6 6.25 13.18 -0.96
N TRP A 7 6.67 13.69 0.21
CA TRP A 7 6.13 13.28 1.50
C TRP A 7 4.98 14.20 1.89
N VAL A 8 3.81 13.63 2.15
CA VAL A 8 2.63 14.38 2.55
C VAL A 8 2.15 13.88 3.90
N ALA A 9 1.91 14.80 4.83
CA ALA A 9 1.38 14.53 6.15
C ALA A 9 0.13 15.39 6.39
N GLY A 10 -0.83 14.85 7.13
CA GLY A 10 -2.10 15.51 7.44
C GLY A 10 -2.97 14.65 8.35
N PRO A 11 -4.23 15.06 8.57
CA PRO A 11 -5.19 14.28 9.35
C PRO A 11 -5.33 12.86 8.80
N ALA A 12 -5.25 11.87 9.70
CA ALA A 12 -5.32 10.45 9.34
C ALA A 12 -6.78 10.03 9.12
N THR A 13 -7.33 10.37 7.95
CA THR A 13 -8.70 10.00 7.56
C THR A 13 -8.68 9.15 6.29
N ALA A 14 -9.67 8.26 6.14
CA ALA A 14 -9.84 7.46 4.92
C ALA A 14 -10.09 8.35 3.69
N GLY A 15 -10.88 9.42 3.85
CA GLY A 15 -11.13 10.39 2.78
C GLY A 15 -9.88 11.13 2.33
N GLY A 16 -9.03 11.57 3.26
CA GLY A 16 -7.75 12.20 2.95
C GLY A 16 -6.80 11.25 2.23
N HIS A 17 -6.73 9.99 2.66
CA HIS A 17 -5.96 8.96 1.98
C HIS A 17 -6.45 8.73 0.54
N ALA A 18 -7.76 8.55 0.35
CA ALA A 18 -8.36 8.37 -0.98
C ALA A 18 -8.08 9.55 -1.92
N ALA A 19 -8.14 10.79 -1.41
CA ALA A 19 -7.81 11.99 -2.17
C ALA A 19 -6.34 12.00 -2.64
N LEU A 20 -5.40 11.60 -1.78
CA LEU A 20 -3.98 11.52 -2.14
C LEU A 20 -3.71 10.40 -3.16
N VAL A 21 -4.37 9.25 -3.03
CA VAL A 21 -4.29 8.16 -4.02
C VAL A 21 -4.77 8.65 -5.39
N ALA A 22 -5.93 9.32 -5.43
CA ALA A 22 -6.49 9.86 -6.68
C ALA A 22 -5.56 10.93 -7.31
N ALA A 23 -5.04 11.85 -6.50
CA ALA A 23 -4.13 12.90 -6.97
C ALA A 23 -2.82 12.32 -7.55
N ALA A 24 -2.26 11.30 -6.89
CA ALA A 24 -1.10 10.58 -7.40
C ALA A 24 -1.41 9.90 -8.75
N ALA A 25 -2.54 9.21 -8.86
CA ALA A 25 -2.96 8.53 -10.08
C ALA A 25 -3.16 9.50 -11.26
N LEU A 26 -3.78 10.67 -11.04
CA LEU A 26 -3.93 11.72 -12.06
C LEU A 26 -2.59 12.23 -12.59
N SER A 27 -1.52 12.11 -11.79
CA SER A 27 -0.16 12.50 -12.17
C SER A 27 0.68 11.34 -12.72
N GLY A 28 0.07 10.17 -12.95
CA GLY A 28 0.78 8.94 -13.36
C GLY A 28 1.67 8.34 -12.26
N GLY A 29 1.47 8.75 -11.01
CA GLY A 29 2.22 8.30 -9.84
C GLY A 29 1.47 7.29 -8.98
N THR A 30 2.05 6.96 -7.83
CA THR A 30 1.46 6.07 -6.84
C THR A 30 1.51 6.69 -5.46
N CYS A 31 0.59 6.28 -4.58
CA CYS A 31 0.58 6.69 -3.18
C CYS A 31 0.83 5.45 -2.31
N THR A 32 1.75 5.59 -1.35
CA THR A 32 2.04 4.56 -0.34
C THR A 32 1.82 5.18 1.03
N LEU A 33 0.96 4.55 1.86
CA LEU A 33 0.74 4.99 3.22
C LEU A 33 1.91 4.55 4.10
N PHE A 34 2.74 5.51 4.51
CA PHE A 34 3.93 5.20 5.31
C PHE A 34 3.68 5.16 6.82
N ARG A 35 2.86 6.07 7.34
CA ARG A 35 2.55 6.17 8.78
C ARG A 35 1.11 6.60 8.99
N ALA A 36 0.38 5.86 9.82
CA ALA A 36 -0.96 6.19 10.26
C ALA A 36 -1.35 5.40 11.53
N PRO A 37 -2.36 5.87 12.29
CA PRO A 37 -3.00 5.07 13.33
C PRO A 37 -3.44 3.70 12.77
N GLU A 38 -3.42 2.68 13.63
CA GLU A 38 -3.74 1.30 13.25
C GLU A 38 -5.11 1.16 12.59
N ALA A 39 -6.13 1.82 13.15
CA ALA A 39 -7.48 1.80 12.60
C ALA A 39 -7.51 2.24 11.12
N LEU A 40 -6.73 3.26 10.74
CA LEU A 40 -6.64 3.67 9.34
C LEU A 40 -5.87 2.65 8.50
N ARG A 41 -4.73 2.14 8.98
CA ARG A 41 -3.93 1.13 8.26
C ARG A 41 -4.73 -0.14 7.95
N LEU A 42 -5.67 -0.52 8.82
CA LEU A 42 -6.55 -1.67 8.62
C LEU A 42 -7.73 -1.37 7.68
N ALA A 43 -8.07 -0.09 7.47
CA ALA A 43 -9.24 0.33 6.70
C ALA A 43 -8.94 0.69 5.24
N VAL A 44 -7.68 0.92 4.88
CA VAL A 44 -7.28 1.36 3.53
C VAL A 44 -6.12 0.54 2.97
N ALA A 45 -5.96 0.56 1.64
CA ALA A 45 -4.80 -0.03 0.99
C ALA A 45 -3.54 0.80 1.29
N VAL A 46 -2.56 0.22 1.98
CA VAL A 46 -1.32 0.92 2.32
C VAL A 46 -0.31 0.97 1.18
N LEU A 47 -0.40 0.02 0.25
CA LEU A 47 0.38 -0.05 -0.98
C LEU A 47 -0.54 0.13 -2.18
N PRO A 48 -0.04 0.68 -3.31
CA PRO A 48 -0.80 0.69 -4.55
C PRO A 48 -1.13 -0.73 -5.00
N GLU A 49 -2.27 -0.88 -5.68
CA GLU A 49 -2.67 -2.14 -6.27
C GLU A 49 -1.70 -2.55 -7.38
N GLU A 50 -1.31 -3.82 -7.40
CA GLU A 50 -0.49 -4.37 -8.45
C GLU A 50 -1.34 -4.87 -9.61
N PRO A 51 -0.91 -4.69 -10.87
CA PRO A 51 -1.46 -5.43 -11.99
C PRO A 51 -1.46 -6.93 -11.72
N ALA A 52 -2.50 -7.63 -12.18
CA ALA A 52 -2.72 -9.05 -11.89
C ALA A 52 -1.48 -9.96 -12.12
N PRO A 53 -0.66 -9.78 -13.18
CA PRO A 53 0.56 -10.56 -13.35
C PRO A 53 1.61 -10.34 -12.24
N LEU A 54 1.79 -9.09 -11.80
CA LEU A 54 2.72 -8.75 -10.71
C LEU A 54 2.21 -9.28 -9.37
N ALA A 55 0.91 -9.14 -9.11
CA ALA A 55 0.28 -9.70 -7.91
C ALA A 55 0.44 -11.23 -7.83
N ALA A 56 0.40 -11.92 -8.98
CA ALA A 56 0.66 -13.37 -9.03
C ALA A 56 2.11 -13.72 -8.68
N ILE A 57 3.09 -12.94 -9.15
CA ILE A 57 4.51 -13.12 -8.79
C ILE A 57 4.71 -12.83 -7.31
N ALA A 58 4.17 -11.73 -6.79
CA ALA A 58 4.29 -11.34 -5.39
C ALA A 58 3.74 -12.44 -4.45
N ARG A 59 2.61 -13.06 -4.79
CA ARG A 59 2.06 -14.22 -4.04
C ARG A 59 3.01 -15.42 -4.03
N ARG A 60 3.64 -15.75 -5.16
CA ARG A 60 4.60 -16.86 -5.25
C ARG A 60 5.85 -16.59 -4.41
N VAL A 61 6.36 -15.36 -4.46
CA VAL A 61 7.50 -14.92 -3.64
C VAL A 61 7.14 -14.99 -2.15
N LYS A 62 5.96 -14.50 -1.75
CA LYS A 62 5.48 -14.58 -0.37
C LYS A 62 5.35 -16.02 0.10
N ALA A 63 4.78 -16.92 -0.70
CA ALA A 63 4.64 -18.33 -0.35
C ALA A 63 5.99 -19.05 -0.20
N ALA A 64 7.00 -18.67 -1.02
CA ALA A 64 8.34 -19.24 -0.92
C ALA A 64 9.12 -18.75 0.30
N LEU A 65 8.98 -17.46 0.65
CA LEU A 65 9.75 -16.83 1.73
C LEU A 65 9.06 -16.90 3.10
N ASP A 66 7.74 -16.99 3.13
CA ASP A 66 6.93 -17.03 4.34
C ASP A 66 5.75 -18.00 4.19
N PRO A 67 6.04 -19.31 4.09
CA PRO A 67 5.00 -20.34 3.92
C PRO A 67 4.03 -20.43 5.10
N ALA A 68 4.44 -19.95 6.28
CA ALA A 68 3.59 -19.91 7.48
C ALA A 68 2.82 -18.59 7.65
N GLY A 69 3.04 -17.59 6.79
CA GLY A 69 2.36 -16.30 6.85
C GLY A 69 2.68 -15.45 8.09
N ILE A 70 3.81 -15.68 8.75
CA ILE A 70 4.15 -15.02 10.03
C ILE A 70 4.74 -13.61 9.85
N LEU A 71 5.26 -13.30 8.65
CA LEU A 71 5.90 -12.03 8.38
C LEU A 71 4.86 -10.99 7.97
N ASN A 72 4.63 -10.00 8.84
CA ASN A 72 3.77 -8.84 8.55
C ASN A 72 2.32 -9.17 8.12
N PRO A 73 1.61 -10.09 8.81
CA PRO A 73 0.24 -10.45 8.45
C PRO A 73 -0.66 -9.21 8.44
N GLY A 74 -1.43 -9.05 7.36
CA GLY A 74 -2.35 -7.92 7.18
C GLY A 74 -1.72 -6.52 7.11
N ARG A 75 -0.38 -6.38 7.12
CA ARG A 75 0.27 -5.05 7.13
C ARG A 75 0.58 -4.50 5.75
N MET A 76 0.84 -5.36 4.77
CA MET A 76 1.28 -4.93 3.43
C MET A 76 0.12 -4.94 2.42
N ARG A 77 -0.70 -5.99 2.47
CA ARG A 77 -1.90 -6.17 1.65
C ARG A 77 -2.97 -6.90 2.46
N ALA A 78 -4.23 -6.55 2.23
CA ALA A 78 -5.35 -7.28 2.80
C ALA A 78 -5.40 -8.70 2.17
N GLY A 79 -5.61 -9.73 2.99
CA GLY A 79 -5.76 -11.11 2.53
C GLY A 79 -4.46 -11.89 2.26
N PHE A 80 -3.33 -11.43 2.82
CA PHE A 80 -2.07 -12.17 2.88
C PHE A 80 -1.75 -12.60 4.31
#